data_AF-A0A7C9JSR9-F1
#
_entry.id   AF-A0A7C9JSR9-F1
#
_cell.length_a   1.000
_cell.length_b   1.000
_cell.length_c   1.000
_cell.angle_alpha   90.00
_cell.angle_beta   90.00
_cell.angle_gamma   90.00
#
_symmetry.space_group_name_H-M   'P 1'
#
loop_
_entity.id
_entity.type
_entity.pdbx_description
1 polymer ?
#
loop_
_entity_poly.entity_id
_entity_poly.type
_entity_poly.pdbx_seq_one_letter_code
_entity_poly.pdbx_strand_id
1 'polypeptide(L)'
;MLALMAGPANAQSPEQHAAIRLVAHPTVATSWLNRDTTRAIFAMRQRTWPDGEAVQVFVLPNRDPVHARFAKEQLAVYPHQLQLAWDRMVFSGMGQAPNRVSNQLEMREKVANTPGALGYLEREYIDESVHVISME
;
A
#
# COMPACT_ATOMS: atom_id res chain seq x y z
N MET A 1 -53.88 -23.61 6.97
CA MET A 1 -53.12 -23.48 8.24
C MET A 1 -51.88 -24.37 8.05
N LEU A 2 -50.65 -23.95 7.72
CA LEU A 2 -49.78 -22.78 7.95
C LEU A 2 -48.89 -22.59 6.68
N ALA A 3 -48.80 -21.42 6.04
CA ALA A 3 -47.69 -20.43 6.10
C ALA A 3 -46.28 -21.00 5.86
N LEU A 4 -45.68 -20.85 4.66
CA LEU A 4 -44.92 -19.70 4.11
C LEU A 4 -43.43 -19.63 4.53
N MET A 5 -42.57 -19.88 3.53
CA MET A 5 -41.35 -19.16 3.14
C MET A 5 -40.12 -19.20 4.07
N ALA A 6 -39.19 -20.11 3.76
CA ALA A 6 -37.77 -19.89 4.01
C ALA A 6 -37.30 -18.73 3.11
N GLY A 7 -37.05 -17.56 3.71
CA GLY A 7 -36.48 -16.42 3.00
C GLY A 7 -35.09 -16.74 2.45
N PRO A 8 -34.68 -16.12 1.32
CA PRO A 8 -33.34 -16.30 0.81
C PRO A 8 -32.34 -15.73 1.82
N ALA A 9 -31.46 -16.58 2.36
CA ALA A 9 -30.28 -16.10 3.05
C ALA A 9 -29.46 -15.26 2.04
N ASN A 10 -29.34 -13.97 2.33
CA ASN A 10 -28.59 -12.99 1.54
C ASN A 10 -27.22 -13.57 1.15
N ALA A 11 -27.08 -13.94 -0.13
CA ALA A 11 -25.78 -14.04 -0.75
C ALA A 11 -25.22 -12.61 -0.77
N GLN A 12 -24.27 -12.32 0.12
CA GLN A 12 -23.50 -11.10 0.06
C GLN A 12 -22.80 -11.09 -1.31
N SER A 13 -23.20 -10.14 -2.16
CA SER A 13 -22.51 -9.85 -3.41
C SER A 13 -21.01 -9.73 -3.13
N PRO A 14 -20.12 -10.25 -4.00
CA PRO A 14 -18.70 -9.99 -3.84
C PRO A 14 -18.50 -8.48 -3.82
N GLU A 15 -18.04 -7.94 -2.69
CA GLU A 15 -17.70 -6.52 -2.60
C GLU A 15 -16.69 -6.24 -3.72
N GLN A 16 -17.11 -5.44 -4.70
CA GLN A 16 -16.25 -4.97 -5.77
C GLN A 16 -15.28 -3.98 -5.15
N HIS A 17 -14.22 -4.48 -4.54
CA HIS A 17 -13.22 -3.65 -3.89
C HIS A 17 -12.50 -2.79 -4.94
N ALA A 18 -12.35 -1.50 -4.67
CA ALA A 18 -11.69 -0.56 -5.58
C ALA A 18 -10.24 -0.99 -5.83
N ALA A 19 -9.79 -0.96 -7.08
CA ALA A 19 -8.46 -1.42 -7.44
C ALA A 19 -7.36 -0.55 -6.79
N ILE A 20 -6.44 -1.17 -6.06
CA ILE A 20 -5.27 -0.50 -5.46
C ILE A 20 -4.17 -0.36 -6.52
N ARG A 21 -3.47 0.78 -6.50
CA ARG A 21 -2.32 1.09 -7.37
C ARG A 21 -1.16 1.61 -6.53
N LEU A 22 0.06 1.32 -6.97
CA LEU A 22 1.24 2.00 -6.47
C LEU A 22 1.28 3.43 -7.01
N VAL A 23 1.67 4.37 -6.17
CA VAL A 23 1.85 5.77 -6.54
C VAL A 23 3.18 6.27 -6.00
N ALA A 24 3.88 7.06 -6.79
CA ALA A 24 5.15 7.66 -6.45
C ALA A 24 5.13 9.16 -6.71
N HIS A 25 6.13 9.85 -6.18
CA HIS A 25 6.35 11.26 -6.49
C HIS A 25 6.57 11.44 -8.01
N PRO A 26 6.09 12.54 -8.64
CA PRO A 26 6.22 12.76 -10.08
C PRO A 26 7.65 12.73 -10.66
N THR A 27 8.68 12.93 -9.82
CA THR A 27 10.08 12.89 -10.25
C THR A 27 10.68 11.48 -10.29
N VAL A 28 9.98 10.47 -9.74
CA VAL A 28 10.46 9.09 -9.75
C VAL A 28 10.34 8.53 -11.17
N ALA A 29 11.48 8.25 -11.80
CA ALA A 29 11.52 7.75 -13.18
C ALA A 29 11.01 6.31 -13.34
N THR A 30 10.95 5.54 -12.25
CA THR A 30 10.49 4.15 -12.26
C THR A 30 8.99 4.11 -12.57
N SER A 31 8.60 3.45 -13.67
CA SER A 31 7.21 3.33 -14.10
C SER A 31 6.57 1.98 -13.77
N TRP A 32 7.39 0.98 -13.42
CA TRP A 32 6.93 -0.37 -13.09
C TRP A 32 7.79 -0.99 -12.00
N LEU A 33 7.20 -1.88 -11.20
CA LEU A 33 7.89 -2.69 -10.21
C LEU A 33 7.34 -4.11 -10.19
N ASN A 34 8.23 -5.10 -10.12
CA ASN A 34 7.78 -6.47 -9.83
C ASN A 34 7.43 -6.61 -8.34
N ARG A 35 6.64 -7.65 -8.02
CA ARG A 35 6.20 -7.96 -6.66
C ARG A 35 7.31 -8.05 -5.61
N ASP A 36 8.44 -8.67 -5.95
CA ASP A 36 9.52 -8.90 -4.99
C ASP A 36 10.26 -7.60 -4.64
N THR A 37 10.50 -6.74 -5.64
CA THR A 37 11.06 -5.39 -5.43
C THR A 37 10.09 -4.55 -4.60
N THR A 38 8.79 -4.54 -4.94
CA THR A 38 7.79 -3.80 -4.16
C THR A 38 7.78 -4.30 -2.71
N ARG A 39 7.79 -5.62 -2.48
CA ARG A 39 7.87 -6.19 -1.13
C ARG A 39 9.16 -5.82 -0.41
N ALA A 40 10.29 -5.78 -1.09
CA ALA A 40 11.58 -5.39 -0.50
C ALA A 40 11.57 -3.92 -0.06
N ILE A 41 10.98 -3.04 -0.87
CA ILE A 41 10.84 -1.61 -0.55
C ILE A 41 9.91 -1.41 0.65
N PHE A 42 8.69 -1.96 0.62
CA PHE A 42 7.73 -1.80 1.72
C PHE A 42 8.15 -2.51 3.02
N ALA A 43 8.99 -3.55 2.93
CA ALA A 43 9.63 -4.15 4.10
C ALA A 43 10.90 -3.41 4.56
N MET A 44 11.20 -2.25 3.96
CA MET A 44 12.38 -1.40 4.25
C MET A 44 13.74 -2.10 4.05
N ARG A 45 13.78 -3.16 3.24
CA ARG A 45 15.01 -3.90 2.88
C ARG A 45 15.73 -3.28 1.69
N GLN A 46 14.98 -2.71 0.76
CA GLN A 46 15.51 -1.86 -0.31
C GLN A 46 15.06 -0.43 -0.03
N ARG A 47 16.00 0.51 0.01
CA ARG A 47 15.75 1.90 0.43
C ARG A 47 16.17 2.93 -0.60
N THR A 48 16.53 2.48 -1.79
CA THR A 48 16.96 3.33 -2.91
C THR A 48 16.25 2.92 -4.19
N TRP A 49 15.93 3.92 -5.00
CA TRP A 49 15.56 3.77 -6.40
C TRP A 49 16.77 3.35 -7.24
N PRO A 50 16.58 2.88 -8.50
CA PRO A 50 17.68 2.47 -9.37
C PRO A 50 18.73 3.55 -9.66
N ASP A 51 18.34 4.83 -9.59
CA ASP A 51 19.22 5.99 -9.73
C ASP A 51 19.99 6.35 -8.45
N GLY A 52 19.70 5.67 -7.34
CA GLY A 52 20.31 5.91 -6.03
C GLY A 52 19.55 6.87 -5.13
N GLU A 53 18.47 7.51 -5.60
CA GLU A 53 17.63 8.37 -4.74
C GLU A 53 16.99 7.53 -3.62
N ALA A 54 16.91 8.09 -2.41
CA ALA A 54 16.29 7.40 -1.28
C ALA A 54 14.77 7.24 -1.48
N VAL A 55 14.26 6.03 -1.24
CA VAL A 55 12.82 5.78 -1.28
C VAL A 55 12.17 6.23 0.03
N GLN A 56 11.23 7.17 -0.05
CA GLN A 56 10.44 7.63 1.09
C GLN A 56 9.10 6.88 1.14
N VAL A 57 9.06 5.78 1.90
CA VAL A 57 7.88 4.92 1.95
C VAL A 57 6.82 5.49 2.89
N PHE A 58 5.58 5.61 2.40
CA PHE A 58 4.40 5.96 3.18
C PHE A 58 3.42 4.79 3.26
N VAL A 59 2.85 4.54 4.44
CA VAL A 59 1.87 3.46 4.69
C VAL A 59 0.69 3.97 5.51
N LEU A 60 -0.49 3.37 5.30
CA LEU A 60 -1.65 3.56 6.17
C LEU A 60 -1.49 2.79 7.50
N PRO A 61 -2.34 3.04 8.51
CA PRO A 61 -2.29 2.31 9.77
C PRO A 61 -2.48 0.80 9.58
N ASN A 62 -1.89 -0.01 10.46
CA ASN A 62 -1.90 -1.48 10.30
C ASN A 62 -3.32 -2.11 10.28
N ARG A 63 -4.30 -1.44 10.89
CA ARG A 63 -5.71 -1.87 10.93
C ARG A 63 -6.55 -1.33 9.77
N ASP A 64 -5.95 -0.53 8.90
CA ASP A 64 -6.64 0.05 7.75
C ASP A 64 -6.97 -1.03 6.71
N PRO A 65 -8.22 -1.09 6.20
CA PRO A 65 -8.63 -2.11 5.24
C PRO A 65 -7.88 -2.02 3.91
N VAL A 66 -7.50 -0.82 3.46
CA VAL A 66 -6.70 -0.62 2.25
C VAL A 66 -5.28 -1.09 2.46
N HIS A 67 -4.68 -0.84 3.63
CA HIS A 67 -3.37 -1.44 3.99
C HIS A 67 -3.43 -2.97 3.99
N ALA A 68 -4.49 -3.54 4.58
CA ALA A 68 -4.68 -4.98 4.67
C ALA A 68 -4.78 -5.63 3.28
N ARG A 69 -5.50 -5.00 2.37
CA ARG A 69 -5.62 -5.44 0.98
C ARG A 69 -4.34 -5.24 0.21
N PHE A 70 -3.70 -4.09 0.30
CA PHE A 70 -2.41 -3.82 -0.34
C PHE A 70 -1.37 -4.89 0.03
N ALA A 71 -1.19 -5.16 1.32
CA ALA A 71 -0.25 -6.17 1.80
C ALA A 71 -0.56 -7.56 1.21
N LYS A 72 -1.82 -7.98 1.23
CA LYS A 72 -2.23 -9.31 0.75
C LYS A 72 -2.15 -9.42 -0.77
N GLU A 73 -2.75 -8.49 -1.50
CA GLU A 73 -2.95 -8.55 -2.94
C GLU A 73 -1.69 -8.15 -3.71
N GLN A 74 -1.01 -7.08 -3.29
CA GLN A 74 0.15 -6.54 -4.01
C GLN A 74 1.47 -7.11 -3.49
N LEU A 75 1.58 -7.38 -2.20
CA LEU A 75 2.83 -7.87 -1.61
C LEU A 75 2.81 -9.38 -1.31
N ALA A 76 1.66 -10.06 -1.37
CA ALA A 76 1.51 -11.47 -0.97
C ALA A 76 2.02 -11.75 0.46
N VAL A 77 1.78 -10.81 1.38
CA VAL A 77 2.07 -10.93 2.82
C VAL A 77 0.89 -10.41 3.65
N TYR A 78 0.87 -10.69 4.95
CA TYR A 78 -0.11 -10.11 5.86
C TYR A 78 0.43 -8.85 6.55
N PRO A 79 -0.43 -7.89 6.94
CA PRO A 79 0.01 -6.65 7.61
C PRO A 79 0.88 -6.89 8.85
N HIS A 80 0.55 -7.89 9.67
CA HIS A 80 1.34 -8.23 10.85
C HIS A 80 2.76 -8.70 10.50
N GLN A 81 2.99 -9.28 9.32
CA GLN A 81 4.34 -9.70 8.89
C GLN A 81 5.20 -8.49 8.51
N LEU A 82 4.60 -7.47 7.87
CA LEU A 82 5.29 -6.20 7.62
C LEU A 82 5.61 -5.49 8.94
N GLN A 83 4.63 -5.41 9.84
CA GLN A 83 4.82 -4.80 11.16
C GLN A 83 5.97 -5.48 11.92
N LEU A 84 6.00 -6.82 11.97
CA LEU A 84 7.07 -7.57 12.63
C LEU A 84 8.44 -7.33 12.00
N ALA A 85 8.52 -7.18 10.68
CA ALA A 85 9.76 -6.86 9.98
C ALA A 85 10.28 -5.47 10.36
N TRP A 86 9.38 -4.48 10.43
CA TRP A 86 9.72 -3.13 10.86
C TRP A 86 10.14 -3.09 12.33
N ASP A 87 9.39 -3.75 13.22
CA ASP A 87 9.70 -3.82 14.65
C ASP A 87 11.08 -4.42 14.90
N ARG A 88 11.41 -5.53 14.22
CA ARG A 88 12.74 -6.15 14.31
C ARG A 88 13.84 -5.18 13.89
N MET A 89 13.64 -4.44 12.80
CA MET A 89 14.61 -3.48 12.29
C MET A 89 14.82 -2.31 13.25
N VAL A 90 13.74 -1.77 13.82
CA VAL A 90 13.79 -0.66 14.77
C VAL A 90 14.44 -1.09 16.08
N PHE A 91 14.01 -2.21 16.67
CA PHE A 91 14.54 -2.68 17.96
C PHE A 91 16.00 -3.15 17.89
N SER A 92 16.48 -3.57 16.72
CA SER A 92 17.89 -3.89 16.50
C SER A 92 18.75 -2.67 16.12
N GLY A 93 18.14 -1.49 15.94
CA GLY A 93 18.85 -0.28 15.49
C GLY A 93 19.31 -0.33 14.03
N MET A 94 18.86 -1.29 13.23
CA MET A 94 19.26 -1.47 11.83
C MET A 94 18.49 -0.60 10.83
N GLY A 95 17.53 0.19 11.31
CA GLY A 95 16.77 1.12 10.47
C GLY A 95 15.53 1.67 11.12
N GLN A 96 14.71 2.29 10.28
CA GLN A 96 13.47 2.96 10.67
C GLN A 96 12.28 2.29 9.97
N ALA A 97 11.11 2.35 10.62
CA ALA A 97 9.85 1.98 10.00
C ALA A 97 9.45 2.98 8.91
N PRO A 98 8.54 2.62 7.98
CA PRO A 98 7.96 3.56 7.03
C PRO A 98 7.23 4.72 7.72
N ASN A 99 7.06 5.82 6.98
CA ASN A 99 6.25 6.95 7.42
C ASN A 99 4.78 6.54 7.43
N ARG A 100 4.06 6.83 8.52
CA ARG A 100 2.61 6.56 8.59
C ARG A 100 1.82 7.80 8.24
N VAL A 101 0.75 7.61 7.48
CA VAL A 101 -0.28 8.63 7.20
C VAL A 101 -1.62 8.13 7.70
N SER A 102 -2.54 9.05 7.95
CA SER A 102 -3.82 8.80 8.61
C SER A 102 -4.89 8.26 7.67
N ASN A 103 -4.81 8.64 6.38
CA ASN A 103 -5.78 8.28 5.35
C ASN A 103 -5.19 8.43 3.93
N GLN A 104 -5.97 8.05 2.92
CA GLN A 104 -5.55 8.07 1.51
C GLN A 104 -5.37 9.49 0.94
N LEU A 105 -6.10 10.49 1.43
CA LEU A 105 -5.90 11.89 1.02
C LEU A 105 -4.53 12.39 1.49
N GLU A 106 -4.19 12.17 2.77
CA GLU A 106 -2.87 12.50 3.31
C GLU A 106 -1.78 11.69 2.60
N MET A 107 -2.03 10.42 2.26
CA MET A 107 -1.08 9.62 1.49
C MET A 107 -0.75 10.28 0.14
N ARG A 108 -1.77 10.67 -0.63
CA ARG A 108 -1.55 11.37 -1.90
C ARG A 108 -0.74 12.65 -1.69
N GLU A 109 -1.15 13.50 -0.74
CA GLU A 109 -0.47 14.76 -0.46
C GLU A 109 1.00 14.56 -0.09
N LYS A 110 1.30 13.57 0.76
CA LYS A 110 2.68 13.27 1.14
C LYS A 110 3.49 12.74 -0.02
N VAL A 111 2.93 11.84 -0.83
CA VAL A 111 3.61 11.29 -2.00
C VAL A 111 3.88 12.37 -3.04
N ALA A 112 2.91 13.25 -3.31
CA ALA A 112 3.03 14.34 -4.29
C ALA A 112 4.07 15.40 -3.89
N ASN A 113 4.33 15.59 -2.58
CA ASN A 113 5.21 16.65 -2.07
C ASN A 113 6.55 16.16 -1.51
N THR A 114 6.84 14.86 -1.60
CA THR A 114 8.08 14.28 -1.06
C THR A 114 8.87 13.61 -2.18
N PRO A 115 10.01 14.17 -2.62
CA PRO A 115 10.89 13.53 -3.60
C PRO A 115 11.26 12.10 -3.19
N GLY A 116 11.32 11.20 -4.17
CA GLY A 116 11.57 9.78 -3.94
C GLY A 116 10.44 9.01 -3.25
N ALA A 117 9.27 9.61 -3.01
CA ALA A 117 8.20 8.94 -2.26
C ALA A 117 7.53 7.79 -3.01
N LEU A 118 7.08 6.80 -2.23
CA LEU A 118 6.27 5.67 -2.68
C LEU A 118 5.15 5.39 -1.68
N GLY A 119 3.96 5.17 -2.19
CA GLY A 119 2.77 4.77 -1.44
C GLY A 119 1.82 3.95 -2.32
N TYR A 120 0.58 3.85 -1.89
CA TYR A 120 -0.46 3.13 -2.62
C TYR A 120 -1.84 3.76 -2.38
N LEU A 121 -2.68 3.80 -3.40
CA LEU A 121 -4.00 4.42 -3.33
C LEU A 121 -5.02 3.55 -4.04
N GLU A 122 -6.26 3.60 -3.57
CA GLU A 122 -7.42 3.22 -4.37
C GLU A 122 -7.63 4.24 -5.49
N ARG A 123 -8.10 3.75 -6.64
CA ARG A 123 -8.23 4.54 -7.87
C ARG A 123 -8.92 5.90 -7.69
N GLU A 124 -9.92 6.01 -6.82
CA GLU A 124 -10.67 7.24 -6.58
C GLU A 124 -9.86 8.36 -5.91
N TYR A 125 -8.75 8.03 -5.24
CA TYR A 125 -7.87 9.00 -4.60
C TYR A 125 -6.73 9.46 -5.52
N ILE A 126 -6.58 8.86 -6.70
CA ILE A 126 -5.49 9.15 -7.63
C ILE A 126 -5.88 10.32 -8.53
N ASP A 127 -4.99 11.31 -8.65
CA ASP A 127 -5.06 12.40 -9.61
C ASP A 127 -3.67 12.64 -10.24
N GLU A 128 -3.56 13.71 -11.03
CA GLU A 128 -2.35 14.11 -11.75
C GLU A 128 -1.17 14.56 -10.86
N SER A 129 -1.37 14.73 -9.56
CA SER A 129 -0.31 15.12 -8.63
C SER A 129 0.67 13.99 -8.29
N VAL A 130 0.34 12.75 -8.66
CA VAL A 130 1.16 11.56 -8.38
C VAL A 130 1.43 10.76 -9.65
N HIS A 131 2.58 10.09 -9.67
CA HIS A 131 2.97 9.19 -10.74
C HIS A 131 2.52 7.76 -10.41
N VAL A 132 1.74 7.13 -11.29
CA VAL A 132 1.25 5.77 -11.08
C VAL A 132 2.29 4.75 -11.56
N ILE A 133 2.65 3.82 -10.67
CA ILE A 133 3.56 2.72 -10.97
C ILE A 133 2.76 1.44 -11.24
N SER A 134 3.02 0.77 -12.36
CA SER A 134 2.43 -0.53 -12.67
C SER A 134 3.13 -1.66 -11.91
N MET A 135 2.41 -2.77 -11.69
CA MET A 135 2.98 -3.98 -11.12
C MET A 135 2.88 -5.14 -12.10
N GLU A 136 3.98 -5.88 -12.24
CA GLU A 136 4.09 -7.15 -12.98
C GLU A 136 4.38 -8.33 -12.03
#